data_AF-A0A0F3RJA4-F1
#
_entry.id   AF-A0A0F3RJA4-F1
#
_cell.length_a   1.000
_cell.length_b   1.000
_cell.length_c   1.000
_cell.angle_alpha   90.00
_cell.angle_beta   90.00
_cell.angle_gamma   90.00
#
_symmetry.space_group_name_H-M   'P 1'
#
loop_
_entity.id
_entity.type
_entity.pdbx_description
1 polymer ?
#
loop_
_entity_poly.entity_id
_entity_poly.type
_entity_poly.pdbx_seq_one_letter_code
_entity_poly.pdbx_strand_id
1 'polypeptide(L)'
;MLACPLAEASVSAQNEIAEFLKSDENLPAESSLQVLMIGSNNIENFLSNWQSYRKGEIFIELANKRTEFLRDQAQKSGYVKDVVLLISVTIPNLNANLD
;
A
#
# COMPACT_ATOMS: atom_id res chain seq x y z
N MET A 1 2.91 7.73 -11.04
CA MET A 1 3.82 7.45 -9.91
C MET A 1 3.01 6.62 -8.91
N LEU A 2 3.32 5.32 -8.76
CA LEU A 2 2.63 4.46 -7.78
C LEU A 2 3.21 4.77 -6.40
N ALA A 3 2.38 5.18 -5.45
CA ALA A 3 2.83 5.43 -4.08
C ALA A 3 3.18 4.09 -3.43
N CYS A 4 4.42 3.93 -2.98
CA CYS A 4 4.77 2.82 -2.10
C CYS A 4 4.15 3.10 -0.73
N PRO A 5 3.25 2.25 -0.21
CA PRO A 5 2.65 2.49 1.10
C PRO A 5 3.76 2.53 2.16
N LEU A 6 3.84 3.65 2.89
CA LEU A 6 4.70 3.80 4.06
C LEU A 6 4.23 2.79 5.12
N ALA A 7 5.13 1.90 5.53
CA ALA A 7 4.86 0.84 6.48
C ALA A 7 4.80 1.37 7.92
N GLU A 8 3.93 2.34 8.22
CA GLU A 8 3.82 2.97 9.56
C GLU A 8 2.39 3.43 9.90
N ALA A 9 1.35 2.91 9.25
CA ALA A 9 -0.02 3.18 9.69
C ALA A 9 -0.27 2.49 11.04
N SER A 10 -0.28 3.26 12.13
CA SER A 10 -0.59 2.78 13.48
C SER A 10 -2.08 2.45 13.61
N VAL A 11 -2.46 1.68 14.63
CA VAL A 11 -3.88 1.37 14.92
C VAL A 11 -4.69 2.66 15.15
N SER A 12 -4.06 3.72 15.67
CA SER A 12 -4.72 5.03 15.82
C SER A 12 -5.14 5.66 14.48
N ALA A 13 -4.44 5.35 13.38
CA ALA A 13 -4.79 5.82 12.04
C ALA A 13 -6.13 5.22 11.53
N GLN A 14 -6.64 4.14 12.14
CA GLN A 14 -7.97 3.61 11.79
C GLN A 14 -9.10 4.59 12.12
N ASN A 15 -9.00 5.28 13.26
CA ASN A 15 -9.99 6.30 13.64
C ASN A 15 -9.88 7.53 12.74
N GLU A 16 -8.66 7.92 12.35
CA GLU A 16 -8.42 9.04 11.44
C GLU A 16 -9.03 8.80 10.05
N ILE A 17 -8.91 7.58 9.52
CA ILE A 17 -9.56 7.21 8.25
C ILE A 17 -11.09 7.28 8.41
N ALA A 18 -11.64 6.75 9.50
CA ALA A 18 -13.07 6.78 9.74
C ALA A 18 -13.60 8.22 9.88
N GLU A 19 -12.84 9.12 10.50
CA GLU A 19 -13.17 10.55 10.58
C GLU A 19 -13.04 11.24 9.22
N PHE A 20 -11.99 10.94 8.46
CA PHE A 20 -11.81 11.45 7.10
C PHE A 20 -13.02 11.09 6.21
N LEU A 21 -13.47 9.84 6.27
CA LEU A 21 -14.60 9.35 5.47
C LEU A 21 -15.96 9.95 5.89
N LYS A 22 -16.09 10.37 7.14
CA LYS A 22 -17.33 10.97 7.69
C LYS A 22 -17.43 12.47 7.44
N SER A 23 -16.34 13.13 7.12
CA SER A 23 -16.32 14.58 6.91
C SER A 23 -16.92 14.90 5.54
N ASP A 24 -18.05 15.62 5.54
CA ASP A 24 -18.66 16.16 4.32
C ASP A 24 -17.75 17.16 3.59
N GLU A 25 -16.75 17.75 4.29
CA GLU A 25 -15.73 18.58 3.65
C GLU A 25 -14.74 17.75 2.82
N ASN A 26 -14.44 16.52 3.25
CA ASN A 26 -13.48 15.65 2.58
C ASN A 26 -14.13 14.75 1.52
N LEU A 27 -15.36 14.30 1.77
CA LEU A 27 -16.17 13.48 0.86
C LEU A 27 -17.60 14.06 0.82
N PRO A 28 -17.84 15.13 0.04
CA PRO A 28 -19.17 15.69 -0.10
C PRO A 28 -20.15 14.69 -0.71
N ALA A 29 -21.44 14.95 -0.53
CA ALA A 29 -22.51 14.18 -1.16
C ALA A 29 -22.24 14.00 -2.67
N GLU A 30 -22.53 12.81 -3.19
CA GLU A 30 -22.23 12.37 -4.58
C GLU A 30 -20.75 12.08 -4.87
N SER A 31 -19.86 12.14 -3.88
CA SER A 31 -18.50 11.59 -4.01
C SER A 31 -18.52 10.07 -4.16
N SER A 32 -17.56 9.52 -4.91
CA SER A 32 -17.34 8.07 -4.99
C SER A 32 -15.93 7.71 -4.53
N LEU A 33 -15.83 6.74 -3.62
CA LEU A 33 -14.57 6.15 -3.18
C LEU A 33 -14.49 4.71 -3.68
N GLN A 34 -13.43 4.38 -4.40
CA GLN A 34 -13.14 3.03 -4.85
C GLN A 34 -11.79 2.59 -4.29
N VAL A 35 -11.78 1.41 -3.67
CA VAL A 35 -10.57 0.81 -3.10
C VAL A 35 -10.35 -0.54 -3.78
N LEU A 36 -9.21 -0.71 -4.45
CA LEU A 36 -8.80 -1.96 -5.08
C LEU A 36 -7.50 -2.45 -4.44
N MET A 37 -7.54 -3.68 -3.90
CA MET A 37 -6.38 -4.36 -3.36
C MET A 37 -5.90 -5.43 -4.33
N ILE A 38 -4.66 -5.30 -4.82
CA ILE A 38 -4.04 -6.23 -5.76
C ILE A 38 -2.95 -6.99 -5.02
N GLY A 39 -3.10 -8.32 -4.90
CA GLY A 39 -2.09 -9.20 -4.33
C GLY A 39 -1.33 -9.97 -5.42
N SER A 40 0.00 -9.97 -5.34
CA SER A 40 0.89 -10.69 -6.25
C SER A 40 1.72 -11.73 -5.48
N ASN A 41 1.82 -12.96 -6.00
CA ASN A 41 2.76 -13.96 -5.50
C ASN A 41 4.20 -13.67 -5.97
N ASN A 42 4.36 -12.84 -7.00
CA ASN A 42 5.67 -12.32 -7.38
C ASN A 42 5.98 -11.13 -6.47
N ILE A 43 6.87 -11.37 -5.51
CA ILE A 43 7.23 -10.41 -4.48
C ILE A 43 8.58 -9.70 -4.72
N GLU A 44 9.14 -9.86 -5.92
CA GLU A 44 10.54 -9.50 -6.19
C GLU A 44 10.76 -7.99 -6.12
N ASN A 45 9.77 -7.18 -6.52
CA ASN A 45 9.89 -5.73 -6.58
C ASN A 45 10.09 -5.11 -5.18
N PHE A 46 9.22 -5.45 -4.23
CA PHE A 46 9.33 -4.90 -2.87
C PHE A 46 10.47 -5.55 -2.08
N LEU A 47 10.72 -6.86 -2.26
CA LEU A 47 11.87 -7.52 -1.62
C LEU A 47 13.22 -6.93 -2.08
N SER A 48 13.39 -6.75 -3.39
CA SER A 48 14.63 -6.18 -3.95
C SER A 48 14.86 -4.76 -3.44
N ASN A 49 13.79 -3.95 -3.41
CA ASN A 49 13.86 -2.60 -2.86
C ASN A 49 14.26 -2.63 -1.37
N TRP A 50 13.57 -3.44 -0.56
CA TRP A 50 13.84 -3.59 0.88
C TRP A 50 15.29 -4.01 1.16
N GLN A 51 15.80 -4.95 0.37
CA GLN A 51 17.15 -5.47 0.49
C GLN A 51 18.21 -4.41 0.14
N SER A 52 17.95 -3.55 -0.84
CA SER A 52 18.89 -2.53 -1.31
C SER A 52 19.30 -1.52 -0.22
N TYR A 53 18.48 -1.35 0.81
CA TYR A 53 18.76 -0.43 1.92
C TYR A 53 19.71 -1.03 2.98
N ARG A 54 20.11 -2.30 2.86
CA ARG A 54 20.95 -2.99 3.84
C ARG A 54 22.42 -2.68 3.56
N LYS A 55 23.14 -2.24 4.59
CA LYS A 55 24.55 -1.85 4.51
C LYS A 55 25.36 -2.64 5.54
N GLY A 56 26.58 -3.02 5.17
CA GLY A 56 27.45 -3.88 5.98
C GLY A 56 27.26 -5.36 5.64
N GLU A 57 28.37 -6.09 5.58
CA GLU A 57 28.45 -7.45 5.06
C GLU A 57 27.47 -8.42 5.73
N ILE A 58 27.44 -8.44 7.07
CA ILE A 58 26.52 -9.29 7.85
C ILE A 58 25.05 -8.95 7.55
N PHE A 59 24.70 -7.67 7.46
CA PHE A 59 23.32 -7.26 7.22
C PHE A 59 22.86 -7.57 5.80
N ILE A 60 23.77 -7.50 4.83
CA ILE A 60 23.52 -7.91 3.44
C ILE A 60 23.31 -9.42 3.37
N GLU A 61 24.15 -10.22 4.03
CA GLU A 61 23.99 -11.68 4.03
C GLU A 61 22.69 -12.12 4.71
N LEU A 62 22.37 -11.54 5.88
CA LEU A 62 21.09 -11.81 6.55
C LEU A 62 19.89 -11.40 5.70
N ALA A 63 20.01 -10.29 4.97
CA ALA A 63 18.96 -9.85 4.05
C ALA A 63 18.78 -10.82 2.88
N ASN A 64 19.86 -11.32 2.28
CA ASN A 64 19.82 -12.35 1.22
C ASN A 64 19.09 -13.62 1.70
N LYS A 65 19.47 -14.15 2.87
CA LYS A 65 18.82 -15.35 3.43
C LYS A 65 17.33 -15.13 3.68
N ARG A 66 16.96 -13.94 4.16
CA ARG A 66 15.56 -13.58 4.41
C ARG A 66 14.76 -13.42 3.13
N THR A 67 15.31 -12.77 2.10
CA THR A 67 14.60 -12.60 0.82
C THR A 67 14.41 -13.93 0.10
N GLU A 68 15.39 -14.83 0.15
CA GLU A 68 15.28 -16.19 -0.39
C GLU A 68 14.16 -16.99 0.32
N PHE A 69 14.14 -16.98 1.65
CA PHE A 69 13.07 -17.64 2.42
C PHE A 69 11.68 -17.08 2.08
N LEU A 70 11.53 -15.76 2.00
CA LEU A 70 10.25 -15.14 1.70
C LEU A 70 9.77 -15.44 0.28
N ARG A 71 10.69 -15.47 -0.69
CA ARG A 71 10.41 -15.85 -2.09
C ARG A 71 9.88 -17.29 -2.16
N ASP A 72 10.54 -18.21 -1.46
CA ASP A 72 10.12 -19.61 -1.35
C ASP A 72 8.72 -19.74 -0.73
N GLN A 73 8.45 -18.99 0.35
CA GLN A 73 7.13 -19.00 0.99
C GLN A 73 6.04 -18.45 0.07
N ALA A 74 6.30 -17.35 -0.66
CA ALA A 74 5.35 -16.77 -1.60
C ALA A 74 5.00 -17.74 -2.74
N GLN A 75 6.00 -18.46 -3.27
CA GLN A 75 5.79 -19.41 -4.36
C GLN A 75 5.15 -20.73 -3.92
N LYS A 76 5.58 -21.31 -2.78
CA LYS A 76 5.12 -22.63 -2.33
C LYS A 76 3.76 -22.61 -1.64
N SER A 77 3.52 -21.58 -0.83
CA SER A 77 2.38 -21.55 0.09
C SER A 77 1.35 -20.48 -0.24
N GLY A 78 1.74 -19.44 -1.00
CA GLY A 78 0.90 -18.28 -1.26
C GLY A 78 0.58 -17.44 -0.02
N TYR A 79 1.21 -17.70 1.14
CA TYR A 79 1.00 -16.93 2.38
C TYR A 79 1.66 -15.55 2.36
N VAL A 80 2.70 -15.37 1.55
CA VAL A 80 3.40 -14.10 1.38
C VAL A 80 3.05 -13.53 0.01
N LYS A 81 2.55 -12.31 -0.02
CA LYS A 81 2.18 -11.59 -1.25
C LYS A 81 2.59 -10.14 -1.15
N ASP A 82 3.00 -9.59 -2.28
CA ASP A 82 3.13 -8.15 -2.44
C ASP A 82 1.73 -7.59 -2.67
N VAL A 83 1.34 -6.60 -1.88
CA VAL A 83 0.01 -6.01 -1.94
C VAL A 83 0.13 -4.55 -2.33
N VAL A 84 -0.60 -4.17 -3.38
CA VAL A 84 -0.78 -2.78 -3.80
C VAL A 84 -2.21 -2.38 -3.50
N LEU A 85 -2.36 -1.27 -2.77
CA LEU A 85 -3.65 -0.64 -2.52
C LEU A 85 -3.81 0.54 -3.46
N LEU A 86 -4.80 0.49 -4.35
CA LEU A 86 -5.22 1.59 -5.18
C LEU A 86 -6.46 2.24 -4.57
N ILE A 87 -6.34 3.52 -4.25
CA ILE A 87 -7.45 4.33 -3.75
C ILE A 87 -7.79 5.36 -4.83
N SER A 88 -9.01 5.33 -5.33
CA SER A 88 -9.55 6.31 -6.26
C SER A 88 -10.70 7.06 -5.59
N VAL A 89 -10.62 8.39 -5.62
CA VAL A 89 -11.65 9.27 -5.08
C VAL A 89 -12.11 10.18 -6.21
N THR A 90 -13.42 10.24 -6.43
CA THR A 90 -14.04 11.21 -7.32
C THR A 90 -14.88 12.14 -6.47
N ILE A 91 -14.59 13.44 -6.56
CA ILE A 91 -15.29 14.50 -5.83
C ILE A 91 -16.09 15.32 -6.85
N PRO A 92 -17.41 15.49 -6.68
CA PRO A 92 -18.22 16.32 -7.56
C PRO A 92 -17.80 17.78 -7.44
N ASN A 93 -17.72 18.48 -8.58
CA ASN A 93 -17.45 19.90 -8.57
C ASN A 93 -18.75 20.68 -8.30
N LEU A 94 -19.02 20.96 -7.03
CA LEU A 94 -20.20 21.70 -6.58
C LEU A 94 -20.22 23.17 -7.05
N ASN A 95 -19.10 23.68 -7.56
CA ASN A 95 -18.93 25.05 -8.08
C ASN A 95 -18.77 25.11 -9.60
N ALA A 96 -18.94 23.99 -10.32
CA ALA A 96 -19.00 24.03 -11.77
C ALA A 96 -20.32 24.68 -12.17
N ASN A 97 -20.30 26.01 -12.36
CA ASN A 97 -21.36 26.69 -13.10
C ASN A 97 -21.54 25.95 -14.43
N LEU A 98 -22.71 25.34 -14.60
CA LEU A 98 -23.20 24.89 -15.88
C LEU A 98 -23.63 26.14 -16.66
N ASP A 99 -22.65 26.89 -17.18
CA ASP A 99 -22.86 27.86 -18.26
C ASP A 99 -22.74 27.17 -19.62
#